data_AF-A0A948BN49-F1
#
_entry.id   AF-A0A948BN49-F1
#
_cell.length_a   1.000
_cell.length_b   1.000
_cell.length_c   1.000
_cell.angle_alpha   90.00
_cell.angle_beta   90.00
_cell.angle_gamma   90.00
#
_symmetry.space_group_name_H-M   'P 1'
#
loop_
_entity.id
_entity.type
_entity.pdbx_description
1 polymer ?
#
loop_
_entity_poly.entity_id
_entity_poly.type
_entity_poly.pdbx_seq_one_letter_code
_entity_poly.pdbx_strand_id
1 'polypeptide(L)'
;MKKGLFVFILGALFLMFASVGFAADKTVAEWGFSDGMNQGDFAKLLVKATHAEGFLPAASTLNNVFKFWEGLGITPPGGWNADGVITRDDVVTMLGMDAEKAKDLTFDDVVESLLANVMDMLSNSSNVEGSSISPIGPKI
;
A
#
# COMPACT_ATOMS: atom_id res chain seq x y z
N MET A 1 44.70 46.51 21.10
CA MET A 1 44.71 45.04 21.25
C MET A 1 43.40 44.60 21.90
N LYS A 2 42.65 43.69 21.24
CA LYS A 2 41.74 42.65 21.79
C LYS A 2 40.61 43.10 22.75
N LYS A 3 39.34 42.67 22.69
CA LYS A 3 38.51 41.71 21.92
C LYS A 3 37.06 42.07 22.36
N GLY A 4 36.09 42.23 21.47
CA GLY A 4 35.17 41.13 21.12
C GLY A 4 33.94 41.12 22.03
N LEU A 5 32.94 41.96 21.74
CA LEU A 5 31.60 41.89 22.35
C LEU A 5 30.81 40.81 21.59
N PHE A 6 30.75 39.60 22.14
CA PHE A 6 29.95 38.50 21.62
C PHE A 6 28.48 38.76 21.96
N VAL A 7 27.70 39.18 20.96
CA VAL A 7 26.24 39.08 20.97
C VAL A 7 25.87 37.80 20.25
N PHE A 8 25.72 36.73 21.02
CA PHE A 8 24.92 35.55 20.68
C PHE A 8 23.97 35.42 21.87
N ILE A 9 22.66 35.47 21.70
CA ILE A 9 21.86 34.27 21.43
C ILE A 9 20.71 34.70 20.52
N LEU A 10 20.90 34.44 19.23
CA LEU A 10 19.85 34.28 18.26
C LEU A 10 19.18 32.91 18.56
N GLY A 11 18.32 32.89 19.58
CA GLY A 11 17.57 31.72 20.00
C GLY A 11 16.10 31.89 19.66
N ALA A 12 15.79 32.28 18.42
CA ALA A 12 14.43 32.15 17.92
C ALA A 12 14.10 30.67 17.96
N LEU A 13 13.26 30.32 18.94
CA LEU A 13 12.57 29.05 19.09
C LEU A 13 11.77 28.83 17.79
N PHE A 14 12.44 28.32 16.77
CA PHE A 14 11.80 27.85 15.55
C PHE A 14 11.07 26.59 15.98
N LEU A 15 9.79 26.77 16.31
CA LEU A 15 8.81 25.69 16.35
C LEU A 15 9.05 24.86 15.10
N MET A 16 9.69 23.70 15.26
CA MET A 16 9.66 22.68 14.24
C MET A 16 8.20 22.31 14.11
N PHE A 17 7.57 22.85 13.06
CA PHE A 17 6.47 22.18 12.41
C PHE A 17 6.99 20.77 12.12
N ALA A 18 6.67 19.82 12.98
CA ALA A 18 6.49 18.45 12.56
C ALA A 18 5.25 18.45 11.66
N SER A 19 5.41 19.04 10.47
CA SER A 19 4.64 18.60 9.32
C SER A 19 4.89 17.11 9.28
N VAL A 20 3.88 16.35 9.69
CA VAL A 20 3.68 14.96 9.30
C VAL A 20 3.78 15.00 7.79
N GLY A 21 5.01 14.81 7.31
CA GLY A 21 5.30 14.75 5.90
C GLY A 21 4.58 13.48 5.47
N PHE A 22 3.43 13.66 4.84
CA PHE A 22 2.95 12.73 3.84
C PHE A 22 4.20 12.31 3.06
N ALA A 23 4.62 11.06 3.26
CA ALA A 23 5.69 10.48 2.49
C ALA A 23 5.37 10.80 1.03
N ALA A 24 6.31 11.40 0.31
CA ALA A 24 6.15 11.58 -1.12
C ALA A 24 5.76 10.22 -1.68
N ASP A 25 4.52 10.11 -2.19
CA ASP A 25 3.98 8.89 -2.78
C ASP A 25 4.97 8.48 -3.85
N LYS A 26 5.70 7.38 -3.59
CA LYS A 26 6.60 6.82 -4.58
C LYS A 26 5.74 6.37 -5.74
N THR A 27 6.07 6.83 -6.95
CA THR A 27 5.35 6.43 -8.16
C THR A 27 5.55 4.93 -8.43
N VAL A 28 4.68 4.33 -9.22
CA VAL A 28 4.76 2.89 -9.57
C VAL A 28 6.14 2.50 -10.13
N ALA A 29 6.74 3.38 -10.92
CA ALA A 29 8.09 3.22 -11.45
C ALA A 29 9.18 3.17 -10.37
N GLU A 30 9.04 3.92 -9.27
CA GLU A 30 10.01 3.93 -8.16
C GLU A 30 9.92 2.68 -7.28
N TRP A 31 8.76 2.02 -7.25
CA TRP A 31 8.59 0.72 -6.60
C TRP A 31 9.17 -0.44 -7.41
N GLY A 32 9.45 -0.22 -8.70
CA GLY A 32 9.99 -1.24 -9.60
C GLY A 32 8.93 -2.19 -10.16
N PHE A 33 7.66 -1.78 -10.17
CA PHE A 33 6.65 -2.48 -10.93
C PHE A 33 6.93 -2.32 -12.43
N SER A 34 6.75 -3.39 -13.19
CA SER A 34 6.88 -3.36 -14.64
C SER A 34 5.96 -4.37 -15.29
N ASP A 35 5.37 -3.99 -16.42
CA ASP A 35 4.64 -4.92 -17.27
C ASP A 35 5.57 -6.06 -17.71
N GLY A 36 5.10 -7.29 -17.59
CA GLY A 36 5.91 -8.47 -17.87
C GLY A 36 6.74 -9.00 -16.69
N MET A 37 6.65 -8.42 -15.48
CA MET A 37 7.36 -8.95 -14.31
C MET A 37 6.76 -10.27 -13.81
N ASN A 38 7.54 -11.00 -13.03
CA ASN A 38 7.08 -12.22 -12.40
C ASN A 38 5.99 -11.93 -11.33
N GLN A 39 4.89 -12.66 -11.33
CA GLN A 39 3.77 -12.46 -10.41
C GLN A 39 4.15 -12.64 -8.93
N GLY A 40 5.11 -13.51 -8.63
CA GLY A 40 5.64 -13.68 -7.28
C GLY A 40 6.36 -12.44 -6.77
N ASP A 41 7.13 -11.78 -7.62
CA ASP A 41 7.78 -10.52 -7.29
C ASP A 41 6.78 -9.37 -7.24
N PHE A 42 5.81 -9.34 -8.17
CA PHE A 42 4.71 -8.38 -8.17
C PHE A 42 3.92 -8.43 -6.85
N ALA A 43 3.52 -9.63 -6.42
CA ALA A 43 2.77 -9.83 -5.18
C ALA A 43 3.54 -9.39 -3.94
N LYS A 44 4.87 -9.58 -3.90
CA LYS A 44 5.71 -9.08 -2.80
C LYS A 44 5.87 -7.56 -2.85
N LEU A 45 6.00 -6.98 -4.04
CA LEU A 45 6.05 -5.52 -4.20
C LEU A 45 4.75 -4.87 -3.76
N LEU A 46 3.59 -5.44 -4.08
CA LEU A 46 2.31 -4.99 -3.57
C LEU A 46 2.32 -4.90 -2.05
N VAL A 47 2.85 -5.92 -1.35
CA VAL A 47 2.86 -5.94 0.13
C VAL A 47 3.62 -4.74 0.65
N LYS A 48 4.80 -4.49 0.07
CA LYS A 48 5.69 -3.42 0.47
C LYS A 48 5.11 -2.04 0.13
N ALA A 49 4.49 -1.91 -1.04
CA ALA A 49 3.91 -0.67 -1.51
C ALA A 49 2.67 -0.26 -0.72
N THR A 50 1.87 -1.23 -0.25
CA THR A 50 0.66 -0.97 0.56
C THR A 50 0.90 -1.11 2.07
N HIS A 51 2.15 -1.26 2.50
CA HIS A 51 2.52 -1.47 3.91
C HIS A 51 1.78 -2.63 4.60
N ALA A 52 1.51 -3.70 3.84
CA ALA A 52 0.72 -4.84 4.30
C ALA A 52 1.55 -5.89 5.07
N GLU A 53 2.84 -5.64 5.36
CA GLU A 53 3.72 -6.60 6.02
C GLU A 53 3.16 -7.05 7.38
N GLY A 54 2.46 -6.17 8.09
CA GLY A 54 1.85 -6.45 9.40
C GLY A 54 0.69 -7.46 9.37
N PHE A 55 0.11 -7.72 8.20
CA PHE A 55 -0.97 -8.71 8.02
C PHE A 55 -0.43 -10.10 7.71
N LEU A 56 0.87 -10.23 7.45
CA LEU A 56 1.52 -11.49 7.12
C LEU A 56 2.22 -12.08 8.36
N PRO A 57 2.31 -13.42 8.47
CA PRO A 57 3.09 -14.05 9.52
C PRO A 57 4.59 -13.71 9.37
N ALA A 58 5.30 -13.64 10.50
CA ALA A 58 6.71 -13.19 10.54
C ALA A 58 7.68 -14.01 9.65
N ALA A 59 7.36 -15.27 9.37
CA ALA A 59 8.08 -16.13 8.41
C ALA A 59 7.19 -16.42 7.21
N SER A 60 6.74 -15.36 6.52
CA SER A 60 5.83 -15.49 5.38
C SER A 60 6.50 -16.16 4.19
N THR A 61 5.88 -17.24 3.70
CA THR A 61 6.24 -17.84 2.41
C THR A 61 5.55 -17.09 1.28
N LEU A 62 5.99 -17.28 0.03
CA LEU A 62 5.30 -16.72 -1.13
C LEU A 62 3.84 -17.17 -1.23
N ASN A 63 3.55 -18.41 -0.86
CA ASN A 63 2.17 -18.91 -0.81
C ASN A 63 1.32 -18.17 0.23
N ASN A 64 1.92 -17.70 1.35
CA ASN A 64 1.20 -16.90 2.33
C ASN A 64 0.83 -15.53 1.75
N VAL A 65 1.73 -14.94 0.95
CA VAL A 65 1.49 -13.68 0.24
C VAL A 65 0.35 -13.83 -0.78
N PHE A 66 0.38 -14.88 -1.60
CA PHE A 66 -0.71 -15.13 -2.56
C PHE A 66 -2.06 -15.32 -1.87
N LYS A 67 -2.12 -16.15 -0.83
CA LYS A 67 -3.36 -16.35 -0.06
C LYS A 67 -3.88 -15.08 0.59
N PHE A 68 -2.99 -14.20 1.03
CA PHE A 68 -3.37 -12.90 1.57
C PHE A 68 -4.08 -12.06 0.51
N TRP A 69 -3.51 -11.95 -0.69
CA TRP A 69 -4.13 -11.22 -1.80
C TRP A 69 -5.45 -11.85 -2.27
N GLU A 70 -5.50 -13.18 -2.37
CA GLU A 70 -6.74 -13.91 -2.67
C GLU A 70 -7.82 -13.64 -1.63
N GLY A 71 -7.46 -13.54 -0.35
CA GLY A 71 -8.39 -13.20 0.73
C GLY A 71 -9.00 -11.80 0.61
N LEU A 72 -8.30 -10.88 -0.08
CA LEU A 72 -8.80 -9.55 -0.41
C LEU A 72 -9.50 -9.50 -1.79
N GLY A 73 -9.62 -10.63 -2.48
CA GLY A 73 -10.17 -10.70 -3.84
C GLY A 73 -9.22 -10.20 -4.92
N ILE A 74 -7.96 -9.94 -4.60
CA ILE A 74 -6.92 -9.51 -5.55
C ILE A 74 -6.26 -10.76 -6.15
N THR A 75 -6.80 -11.22 -7.27
CA THR A 75 -6.36 -12.47 -7.91
C THR A 75 -6.28 -12.29 -9.43
N PRO A 76 -5.15 -12.67 -10.07
CA PRO A 76 -5.05 -12.64 -11.52
C PRO A 76 -5.94 -13.70 -12.18
N PRO A 77 -6.23 -13.57 -13.49
CA PRO A 77 -6.84 -14.62 -14.28
C PRO A 77 -6.09 -15.96 -14.13
N GLY A 78 -6.79 -17.01 -13.69
CA GLY A 78 -6.19 -18.33 -13.48
C GLY A 78 -5.47 -18.52 -12.13
N GLY A 79 -5.45 -17.50 -11.27
CA GLY A 79 -4.84 -17.57 -9.94
C GLY A 79 -3.36 -17.21 -9.93
N TRP A 80 -2.80 -17.07 -8.73
CA TRP A 80 -1.40 -16.70 -8.56
C TRP A 80 -0.45 -17.84 -8.95
N ASN A 81 0.52 -17.53 -9.80
CA ASN A 81 1.59 -18.44 -10.18
C ASN A 81 2.95 -17.74 -10.03
N ALA A 82 3.83 -18.28 -9.17
CA ALA A 82 5.14 -17.71 -8.90
C ALA A 82 6.08 -17.65 -10.11
N ASP A 83 5.82 -18.38 -11.20
CA ASP A 83 6.58 -18.27 -12.45
C ASP A 83 5.78 -17.58 -13.57
N GLY A 84 4.52 -17.23 -13.27
CA GLY A 84 3.64 -16.50 -14.15
C GLY A 84 4.14 -15.08 -14.36
N VAL A 85 3.76 -14.51 -15.49
CA VAL A 85 4.03 -13.11 -15.82
C VAL A 85 2.79 -12.29 -15.48
N ILE A 86 2.98 -11.11 -14.88
CA ILE A 86 1.91 -10.14 -14.71
C ILE A 86 1.82 -9.27 -15.95
N THR A 87 0.60 -9.10 -16.43
CA THR A 87 0.28 -8.18 -17.53
C THR A 87 -0.65 -7.08 -17.04
N ARG A 88 -0.75 -6.02 -17.83
CA ARG A 88 -1.74 -4.97 -17.63
C ARG A 88 -3.17 -5.53 -17.48
N ASP A 89 -3.57 -6.47 -18.31
CA ASP A 89 -4.94 -7.00 -18.32
C ASP A 89 -5.22 -7.84 -17.06
N ASP A 90 -4.19 -8.48 -16.50
CA ASP A 90 -4.30 -9.16 -15.20
C ASP A 90 -4.62 -8.15 -14.10
N VAL A 91 -3.94 -7.01 -14.07
CA VAL A 91 -4.17 -5.94 -13.08
C VAL A 91 -5.55 -5.31 -13.24
N VAL A 92 -6.01 -5.09 -14.48
CA VAL A 92 -7.38 -4.64 -14.77
C VAL A 92 -8.41 -5.63 -14.22
N THR A 93 -8.15 -6.93 -14.36
CA THR A 93 -9.01 -8.00 -13.83
C THR A 93 -9.01 -8.01 -12.30
N MET A 94 -7.84 -7.85 -11.66
CA MET A 94 -7.73 -7.74 -10.20
C MET A 94 -8.53 -6.57 -9.64
N LEU A 95 -8.60 -5.46 -10.37
CA LEU A 95 -9.41 -4.29 -10.03
C LEU A 95 -10.92 -4.51 -10.23
N GLY A 96 -11.33 -5.59 -10.91
CA GLY A 96 -12.70 -5.76 -11.39
C GLY A 96 -13.14 -4.63 -12.33
N MET A 97 -12.18 -3.99 -13.01
CA MET A 97 -12.44 -2.84 -13.87
C MET A 97 -12.94 -3.31 -15.24
N ASP A 98 -13.94 -2.61 -15.76
CA ASP A 98 -14.46 -2.84 -17.11
C ASP A 98 -13.41 -2.49 -18.19
N ALA A 99 -13.27 -3.33 -19.21
CA ALA A 99 -12.26 -3.16 -20.26
C ALA A 99 -12.40 -1.83 -21.03
N GLU A 100 -13.62 -1.32 -21.23
CA GLU A 100 -13.84 -0.03 -21.90
C GLU A 100 -13.39 1.15 -21.04
N LYS A 101 -13.46 1.01 -19.71
CA LYS A 101 -12.92 2.00 -18.77
C LYS A 101 -11.40 1.92 -18.70
N ALA A 102 -10.86 0.72 -18.87
CA ALA A 102 -9.44 0.50 -18.83
C ALA A 102 -8.74 0.97 -20.11
N LYS A 103 -9.35 0.93 -21.30
CA LYS A 103 -8.64 1.02 -22.59
C LYS A 103 -7.59 2.13 -22.78
N ASP A 104 -7.75 3.27 -22.13
CA ASP A 104 -6.85 4.42 -22.24
C ASP A 104 -5.80 4.49 -21.11
N LEU A 105 -5.87 3.59 -20.14
CA LEU A 105 -4.95 3.51 -19.00
C LEU A 105 -3.70 2.71 -19.34
N THR A 106 -2.54 3.19 -18.92
CA THR A 106 -1.28 2.44 -19.00
C THR A 106 -1.19 1.37 -17.91
N PHE A 107 -0.15 0.53 -17.96
CA PHE A 107 0.15 -0.41 -16.87
C PHE A 107 0.33 0.32 -15.53
N ASP A 108 1.05 1.43 -15.54
CA ASP A 108 1.31 2.21 -14.32
C ASP A 108 0.01 2.76 -13.74
N ASP A 109 -0.88 3.32 -14.57
CA ASP A 109 -2.17 3.86 -14.13
C ASP A 109 -3.07 2.79 -13.46
N VAL A 110 -3.07 1.57 -14.01
CA VAL A 110 -3.87 0.48 -13.42
C VAL A 110 -3.23 -0.06 -12.15
N VAL A 111 -1.89 -0.07 -12.03
CA VAL A 111 -1.22 -0.44 -10.78
C VAL A 111 -1.45 0.63 -9.71
N GLU A 112 -1.38 1.92 -10.05
CA GLU A 112 -1.71 3.01 -9.11
C GLU A 112 -3.13 2.87 -8.58
N SER A 113 -4.08 2.59 -9.48
CA SER A 113 -5.48 2.35 -9.12
C SER A 113 -5.63 1.13 -8.21
N LEU A 114 -4.89 0.04 -8.49
CA LEU A 114 -4.89 -1.16 -7.65
C LEU A 114 -4.33 -0.87 -6.25
N LEU A 115 -3.20 -0.17 -6.16
CA LEU A 115 -2.59 0.23 -4.89
C LEU A 115 -3.55 1.09 -4.07
N ALA A 116 -4.18 2.10 -4.69
CA ALA A 116 -5.16 2.95 -4.03
C ALA A 116 -6.35 2.15 -3.49
N ASN A 117 -6.91 1.25 -4.30
CA ASN A 117 -8.01 0.38 -3.90
C ASN A 117 -7.63 -0.52 -2.71
N VAL A 118 -6.46 -1.17 -2.77
CA VAL A 118 -5.98 -2.03 -1.69
C VAL A 118 -5.73 -1.24 -0.40
N MET A 119 -5.10 -0.07 -0.48
CA MET A 119 -4.86 0.76 0.69
C MET A 119 -6.16 1.23 1.36
N ASP A 120 -7.19 1.56 0.57
CA ASP A 120 -8.53 1.84 1.11
C ASP A 120 -9.13 0.62 1.81
N MET A 121 -9.05 -0.58 1.20
CA MET A 121 -9.53 -1.83 1.80
C MET A 121 -8.83 -2.13 3.14
N LEU A 122 -7.50 -1.99 3.20
CA LEU A 122 -6.71 -2.24 4.41
C LEU A 122 -7.03 -1.21 5.50
N SER A 123 -7.19 0.06 5.12
CA SER A 123 -7.56 1.13 6.05
C SER A 123 -8.96 0.89 6.64
N ASN A 124 -9.92 0.51 5.81
CA ASN A 124 -11.28 0.18 6.23
C ASN A 124 -11.33 -1.08 7.10
N SER A 125 -10.48 -2.09 6.83
CA SER A 125 -10.33 -3.28 7.68
C SER A 125 -9.78 -2.94 9.07
N SER A 126 -8.93 -1.92 9.21
CA SER A 126 -8.37 -1.50 10.50
C SER A 126 -9.34 -0.68 11.37
N ASN A 127 -10.35 -0.05 10.77
CA ASN A 127 -11.36 0.74 11.47
C ASN A 127 -12.51 -0.08 12.09
N VAL A 128 -12.59 -1.39 11.83
CA VAL A 128 -13.66 -2.25 12.38
C VAL A 128 -13.42 -2.64 13.85
N GLU A 129 -12.22 -2.47 14.40
CA GLU A 129 -11.93 -2.77 15.82
C GLU A 129 -12.32 -1.64 16.81
N GLY A 130 -12.95 -0.55 16.34
CA GLY A 130 -13.38 0.58 17.17
C GLY A 130 -14.84 0.57 17.63
N SER A 131 -15.68 -0.36 17.17
CA SER A 131 -17.05 -0.48 17.68
C SER A 131 -17.09 -1.44 18.85
N SER A 132 -16.94 -0.85 20.04
CA SER A 132 -17.37 -1.46 21.30
C SER A 132 -18.81 -1.96 21.14
N ILE A 133 -18.96 -3.27 20.95
CA ILE A 133 -20.23 -3.95 21.17
C ILE A 133 -20.46 -3.86 22.68
N SER A 134 -21.18 -2.83 23.12
CA SER A 134 -21.70 -2.79 24.49
C SER A 134 -22.46 -4.10 24.72
N PRO A 135 -22.18 -4.85 25.80
CA PRO A 135 -23.00 -5.99 26.14
C PRO A 135 -24.42 -5.47 26.36
N ILE A 136 -25.34 -5.83 25.46
CA ILE A 136 -26.77 -5.74 25.76
C ILE A 136 -26.99 -6.80 26.84
N GLY A 137 -26.88 -6.37 28.10
CA GLY A 137 -27.26 -7.17 29.25
C GLY A 137 -28.72 -7.61 29.12
N PRO A 138 -29.08 -8.79 29.62
CA PRO A 138 -30.44 -9.29 29.51
C PRO A 138 -31.38 -8.37 30.29
N LYS A 139 -32.49 -7.96 29.66
CA LYS A 139 -33.65 -7.44 30.38
C LYS A 139 -34.19 -8.58 31.23
N ILE A 140 -34.00 -8.51 32.54
CA ILE A 140 -34.86 -9.15 33.54
C ILE A 140 -35.91 -8.14 34.00
#